data_AF-A0A6B3N208-F1
#
_entry.id   AF-A0A6B3N208-F1
#
_cell.length_a   1.000
_cell.length_b   1.000
_cell.length_c   1.000
_cell.angle_alpha   90.00
_cell.angle_beta   90.00
_cell.angle_gamma   90.00
#
_symmetry.space_group_name_H-M   'P 1'
#
loop_
_entity.id
_entity.type
_entity.pdbx_description
1 polymer ?
#
loop_
_entity_poly.entity_id
_entity_poly.type
_entity_poly.pdbx_seq_one_letter_code
_entity_poly.pdbx_strand_id
1 'polypeptide(L)'
;GDFPEEATPFFSPAFLWTRPKETEVVENRVFAAFKDYLTAYLDFVDQAELITDSQHLKAIKEAQLRYLGYRAEKDPARGMFQRFYGSEWTEEYIHGFLFDLERKLAKAEA
;
A
#
# COMPACT_ATOMS: atom_id res chain seq x y z
N GLY A 1 -19.53 0.07 -4.40
CA GLY A 1 -19.95 0.03 -2.99
C GLY A 1 -19.26 1.16 -2.26
N ASP A 2 -19.62 1.42 -1.01
CA ASP A 2 -19.05 2.53 -0.24
C ASP A 2 -17.52 2.43 -0.17
N PHE A 3 -16.89 3.58 -0.35
CA PHE A 3 -15.44 3.73 -0.40
C PHE A 3 -15.03 5.02 0.31
N PRO A 4 -14.03 5.02 1.20
CA PRO A 4 -13.63 6.23 1.92
C PRO A 4 -13.13 7.31 0.94
N GLU A 5 -13.73 8.50 0.99
CA GLU A 5 -13.34 9.61 0.10
C GLU A 5 -11.86 9.97 0.23
N GLU A 6 -11.35 9.98 1.48
CA GLU A 6 -9.94 10.23 1.80
C GLU A 6 -8.97 9.21 1.18
N ALA A 7 -9.44 8.00 0.85
CA ALA A 7 -8.62 6.96 0.23
C ALA A 7 -8.51 7.17 -1.29
N THR A 8 -9.51 7.82 -1.91
CA THR A 8 -9.67 7.97 -3.37
C THR A 8 -8.41 8.44 -4.10
N PRO A 9 -7.65 9.44 -3.60
CA PRO A 9 -6.44 9.93 -4.28
C PRO A 9 -5.34 8.86 -4.46
N PHE A 10 -5.41 7.75 -3.72
CA PHE A 10 -4.42 6.68 -3.76
C PHE A 10 -4.78 5.53 -4.70
N PHE A 11 -5.90 5.62 -5.41
CA PHE A 11 -6.38 4.57 -6.33
C PHE A 11 -6.37 5.05 -7.77
N SER A 12 -5.90 4.18 -8.67
CA SER A 12 -5.88 4.44 -10.11
C SER A 12 -7.25 4.19 -10.75
N PRO A 13 -7.47 4.63 -12.00
CA PRO A 13 -8.67 4.29 -12.77
C PRO A 13 -8.88 2.78 -12.96
N ALA A 14 -7.84 1.97 -12.80
CA ALA A 14 -7.87 0.52 -12.88
C ALA A 14 -8.08 -0.16 -11.51
N PHE A 15 -8.58 0.54 -10.49
CA PHE A 15 -8.80 -0.07 -9.18
C PHE A 15 -9.94 -1.11 -9.20
N LEU A 16 -9.62 -2.35 -8.82
CA LEU A 16 -10.61 -3.43 -8.63
C LEU A 16 -11.07 -3.48 -7.17
N TRP A 17 -12.23 -2.88 -6.90
CA TRP A 17 -12.90 -2.93 -5.59
C TRP A 17 -14.12 -3.84 -5.63
N THR A 18 -14.07 -4.97 -4.92
CA THR A 18 -15.17 -5.94 -4.88
C THR A 18 -15.22 -6.71 -3.56
N ARG A 19 -16.39 -7.26 -3.22
CA ARG A 19 -16.64 -8.14 -2.06
C ARG A 19 -17.35 -9.42 -2.54
N PRO A 20 -16.61 -10.41 -3.06
CA PRO A 20 -17.19 -11.67 -3.54
C PRO A 20 -17.89 -12.41 -2.39
N LYS A 21 -19.02 -13.06 -2.70
CA LYS A 21 -19.77 -13.87 -1.71
C LYS A 21 -19.42 -15.35 -1.75
N GLU A 22 -18.95 -15.82 -2.89
CA GLU A 22 -18.65 -17.23 -3.15
C GLU A 22 -17.13 -17.41 -3.23
N THR A 23 -16.63 -18.45 -2.56
CA THR A 23 -15.19 -18.79 -2.55
C THR A 23 -14.67 -19.06 -3.97
N GLU A 24 -15.48 -19.72 -4.80
CA GLU A 24 -15.12 -20.03 -6.20
C GLU A 24 -14.77 -18.77 -7.02
N VAL A 25 -15.44 -17.64 -6.74
CA VAL A 25 -15.13 -16.37 -7.40
C VAL A 25 -13.74 -15.86 -6.98
N VAL A 26 -13.36 -16.06 -5.72
CA VAL A 26 -12.03 -15.69 -5.21
C VAL A 26 -10.95 -16.58 -5.84
N GLU A 27 -11.16 -17.88 -5.80
CA GLU A 27 -10.20 -18.89 -6.27
C GLU A 27 -9.94 -18.81 -7.78
N ASN A 28 -10.94 -18.36 -8.56
CA ASN A 28 -10.83 -18.28 -10.00
C ASN A 28 -10.67 -16.84 -10.50
N ARG A 29 -11.70 -16.00 -10.37
CA ARG A 29 -11.73 -14.67 -11.01
C ARG A 29 -10.81 -13.67 -10.31
N VAL A 30 -10.85 -13.61 -8.98
CA VAL A 30 -9.96 -12.72 -8.23
C VAL A 30 -8.52 -13.18 -8.37
N PHE A 31 -8.25 -14.49 -8.33
CA PHE A 31 -6.90 -15.02 -8.54
C PHE A 31 -6.37 -14.75 -9.95
N ALA A 32 -7.20 -14.88 -10.98
CA ALA A 32 -6.81 -14.50 -12.35
C ALA A 32 -6.45 -13.01 -12.42
N ALA A 33 -7.33 -12.12 -11.94
CA ALA A 33 -7.06 -10.68 -11.93
C ALA A 33 -5.82 -10.33 -11.10
N PHE A 34 -5.57 -11.01 -9.98
CA PHE A 34 -4.36 -10.83 -9.18
C PHE A 34 -3.10 -11.13 -10.00
N LYS A 35 -3.07 -12.26 -10.72
CA LYS A 35 -1.93 -12.62 -11.57
C LYS A 35 -1.73 -11.62 -12.71
N ASP A 36 -2.81 -11.17 -13.34
CA ASP A 36 -2.75 -10.20 -14.43
C ASP A 36 -2.21 -8.84 -13.95
N TYR A 37 -2.66 -8.36 -12.79
CA TYR A 37 -2.16 -7.11 -12.19
C TYR A 37 -0.70 -7.23 -11.76
N LEU A 38 -0.29 -8.37 -11.19
CA LEU A 38 1.09 -8.61 -10.82
C LEU A 38 1.99 -8.64 -12.06
N THR A 39 1.56 -9.32 -13.12
CA THR A 39 2.30 -9.39 -14.39
C THR A 39 2.46 -7.99 -14.98
N ALA A 40 1.37 -7.23 -15.10
CA ALA A 40 1.41 -5.86 -15.60
C ALA A 40 2.30 -4.94 -14.74
N TYR A 41 2.30 -5.11 -13.41
CA TYR A 41 3.19 -4.36 -12.53
C TYR A 41 4.67 -4.70 -12.80
N LEU A 42 5.01 -5.98 -12.96
CA LEU A 42 6.37 -6.40 -13.29
C LEU A 42 6.80 -5.87 -14.66
N ASP A 43 5.91 -5.89 -15.65
CA ASP A 43 6.19 -5.30 -16.96
C ASP A 43 6.53 -3.79 -16.85
N PHE A 44 5.85 -3.04 -15.97
CA PHE A 44 6.19 -1.63 -15.71
C PHE A 44 7.52 -1.47 -14.99
N VAL A 45 7.87 -2.37 -14.07
CA VAL A 45 9.16 -2.35 -13.36
C VAL A 45 10.30 -2.62 -14.32
N ASP A 46 10.15 -3.60 -15.21
CA ASP A 46 11.17 -3.96 -16.21
C ASP A 46 11.42 -2.83 -17.22
N GLN A 47 10.40 -2.01 -17.49
CA GLN A 47 10.47 -0.85 -18.38
C GLN A 47 10.83 0.45 -17.66
N ALA A 48 10.94 0.46 -16.33
CA ALA A 48 11.16 1.68 -15.57
C ALA A 48 12.56 2.24 -15.80
N GLU A 49 12.63 3.52 -16.14
CA GLU A 49 13.89 4.25 -16.28
C GLU A 49 14.25 5.00 -14.99
N LEU A 50 15.56 5.14 -14.74
CA LEU A 50 16.05 5.90 -13.58
C LEU A 50 15.68 7.38 -13.71
N ILE A 51 15.03 7.91 -12.68
CA ILE A 51 14.76 9.34 -12.56
C ILE A 51 15.96 10.01 -11.86
N THR A 52 16.59 10.98 -12.52
CA THR A 52 17.73 11.73 -11.97
C THR A 52 17.40 13.17 -11.62
N ASP A 53 16.26 13.70 -12.08
CA ASP A 53 15.83 15.06 -11.78
C ASP A 53 15.49 15.22 -10.30
N SER A 54 16.15 16.15 -9.63
CA SER A 54 16.07 16.30 -8.17
C SER A 54 14.71 16.80 -7.70
N GLN A 55 14.02 17.64 -8.48
CA GLN A 55 12.69 18.13 -8.15
C GLN A 55 11.66 16.99 -8.25
N HIS A 56 11.77 16.18 -9.30
CA HIS A 56 10.93 15.01 -9.51
C HIS A 56 11.17 13.96 -8.41
N LEU A 57 12.42 13.66 -8.07
CA LEU A 57 12.75 12.75 -6.97
C LEU A 57 12.18 13.23 -5.63
N LYS A 58 12.22 14.54 -5.36
CA LYS A 58 11.60 15.12 -4.16
C LYS A 58 10.08 14.92 -4.17
N ALA A 59 9.41 15.20 -5.28
CA ALA A 59 7.96 15.02 -5.41
C ALA A 59 7.55 13.54 -5.23
N ILE A 60 8.33 12.60 -5.77
CA ILE A 60 8.12 11.15 -5.59
C ILE A 60 8.28 10.77 -4.11
N LYS A 61 9.36 11.22 -3.45
CA LYS A 61 9.58 10.97 -2.01
C LYS A 61 8.38 11.46 -1.19
N GLU A 62 7.93 12.68 -1.43
CA GLU A 62 6.77 13.25 -0.73
C GLU A 62 5.48 12.46 -1.01
N ALA A 63 5.25 12.02 -2.25
CA ALA A 63 4.09 11.20 -2.59
C ALA A 63 4.10 9.83 -1.90
N GLN A 64 5.24 9.16 -1.86
CA GLN A 64 5.40 7.89 -1.14
C GLN A 64 5.18 8.05 0.36
N LEU A 65 5.76 9.10 0.97
CA LEU A 65 5.55 9.41 2.39
C LEU A 65 4.09 9.71 2.71
N ARG A 66 3.38 10.47 1.87
CA ARG A 66 1.94 10.75 2.06
C ARG A 66 1.11 9.47 2.05
N TYR A 67 1.34 8.57 1.09
CA TYR A 67 0.61 7.31 1.01
C TYR A 67 0.90 6.41 2.22
N LEU A 68 2.17 6.26 2.60
CA LEU A 68 2.55 5.42 3.74
C LEU A 68 2.06 6.00 5.07
N GLY A 69 2.10 7.32 5.25
CA GLY A 69 1.54 7.98 6.42
C GLY A 69 0.03 7.75 6.54
N TYR A 70 -0.71 7.91 5.43
CA TYR A 70 -2.15 7.61 5.38
C TYR A 70 -2.43 6.15 5.78
N ARG A 71 -1.71 5.19 5.16
CA ARG A 71 -1.87 3.77 5.47
C ARG A 71 -1.52 3.47 6.93
N ALA A 72 -0.42 4.00 7.44
CA ALA A 72 -0.02 3.80 8.82
C ALA A 72 -1.07 4.34 9.80
N GLU A 73 -1.73 5.47 9.52
CA GLU A 73 -2.74 6.03 10.41
C GLU A 73 -4.11 5.36 10.28
N LYS A 74 -4.51 4.97 9.07
CA LYS A 74 -5.87 4.49 8.77
C LYS A 74 -5.98 3.01 8.45
N ASP A 75 -4.92 2.21 8.66
CA ASP A 75 -4.96 0.79 8.29
C ASP A 75 -6.14 0.06 8.97
N PRO A 76 -7.09 -0.51 8.20
CA PRO A 76 -8.26 -1.18 8.77
C PRO A 76 -7.90 -2.44 9.56
N ALA A 77 -6.70 -3.01 9.38
CA ALA A 77 -6.22 -4.14 10.16
C ALA A 77 -5.76 -3.76 11.57
N ARG A 78 -5.52 -2.47 11.88
CA ARG A 78 -5.07 -2.02 13.21
C ARG A 78 -5.95 -2.56 14.33
N GLY A 79 -7.27 -2.40 14.22
CA GLY A 79 -8.21 -2.88 15.26
C GLY A 79 -8.18 -4.40 15.44
N MET A 80 -7.95 -5.15 14.36
CA MET A 80 -7.78 -6.60 14.41
C MET A 80 -6.46 -6.98 15.09
N PHE A 81 -5.35 -6.34 14.74
CA PHE A 81 -4.05 -6.58 15.37
C PHE A 81 -4.05 -6.22 16.86
N GLN A 82 -4.64 -5.09 17.25
CA GLN A 82 -4.74 -4.70 18.66
C GLN A 82 -5.48 -5.75 19.50
N ARG A 83 -6.54 -6.36 18.94
CA ARG A 83 -7.29 -7.42 19.61
C ARG A 83 -6.50 -8.73 19.76
N PHE A 84 -5.63 -9.04 18.81
CA PHE A 84 -4.85 -10.29 18.85
C PHE A 84 -3.53 -10.17 19.61
N TYR A 85 -2.86 -9.03 19.51
CA TYR A 85 -1.45 -8.89 19.89
C TYR A 85 -1.19 -7.68 20.81
N GLY A 86 -2.21 -6.87 21.09
CA GLY A 86 -2.08 -5.66 21.92
C GLY A 86 -1.55 -4.45 21.14
N SER A 87 -1.68 -3.28 21.76
CA SER A 87 -1.40 -2.00 21.12
C SER A 87 0.07 -1.79 20.80
N GLU A 88 0.98 -2.14 21.72
CA GLU A 88 2.42 -1.95 21.53
C GLU A 88 2.94 -2.75 20.33
N TRP A 89 2.61 -4.05 20.27
CA TRP A 89 2.97 -4.89 19.13
C TRP A 89 2.38 -4.36 17.82
N THR A 90 1.13 -3.88 17.86
CA THR A 90 0.46 -3.37 16.66
C THR A 90 1.14 -2.14 16.11
N GLU A 91 1.44 -1.14 16.95
CA GLU A 91 2.09 0.09 16.47
C GLU A 91 3.52 -0.18 16.00
N GLU A 92 4.24 -1.09 16.66
CA GLU A 92 5.57 -1.51 16.17
C GLU A 92 5.49 -2.25 14.83
N TYR A 93 4.48 -3.11 14.63
CA TYR A 93 4.31 -3.81 13.36
C TYR A 93 3.90 -2.85 12.22
N ILE A 94 3.01 -1.90 12.50
CA ILE A 94 2.56 -0.90 11.52
C ILE A 94 3.71 0.04 11.12
N HIS A 95 4.38 0.65 12.09
CA HIS A 95 5.39 1.69 11.83
C HIS A 95 6.82 1.16 11.68
N GLY A 96 7.08 -0.07 12.11
CA GLY A 96 8.39 -0.72 12.04
C GLY A 96 8.53 -1.76 10.93
N PHE A 97 7.43 -2.20 10.32
CA PHE A 97 7.46 -3.20 9.26
C PHE A 97 6.53 -2.89 8.08
N LEU A 98 5.21 -2.78 8.29
CA LEU A 98 4.25 -2.62 7.19
C LEU A 98 4.44 -1.32 6.40
N PHE A 99 4.70 -0.21 7.10
CA PHE A 99 4.84 1.13 6.52
C PHE A 99 6.05 1.86 7.13
N ASP A 100 7.24 1.30 6.95
CA ASP A 100 8.45 1.67 7.71
C ASP A 100 9.37 2.72 7.06
N LEU A 101 8.98 3.29 5.91
CA LEU A 101 9.84 4.19 5.12
C LEU A 101 10.35 5.38 5.92
N GLU A 102 9.49 6.03 6.70
CA GLU A 102 9.87 7.18 7.53
C GLU A 102 10.97 6.81 8.54
N ARG A 103 10.83 5.66 9.19
CA ARG A 103 11.82 5.12 10.11
C ARG A 103 13.14 4.76 9.40
N LYS A 104 13.06 4.16 8.21
CA LYS A 104 14.26 3.83 7.42
C LYS A 104 15.01 5.10 6.99
N LEU A 105 14.29 6.15 6.57
CA LEU A 105 14.89 7.42 6.18
C LEU A 105 15.56 8.11 7.38
N ALA A 106 14.89 8.18 8.53
CA ALA A 106 15.47 8.76 9.75
C ALA A 106 16.77 8.05 10.18
N LYS A 107 16.85 6.73 10.00
CA LYS A 107 18.08 5.95 10.28
C LYS A 107 19.19 6.18 9.27
N ALA A 108 18.86 6.50 8.01
CA ALA A 108 19.87 6.77 6.97
C ALA A 108 20.47 8.18 7.09
N GLU A 109 19.77 9.10 7.77
CA GLU A 109 20.18 10.48 8.02
C GLU A 109 20.93 10.66 9.35
N ALA A 110 20.98 9.63 10.21
CA ALA A 110 21.66 9.60 11.51
C ALA A 110 23.08 9.02 11.42
#